data_AF-A0A9W5X1K7-F1
#
_entry.id   AF-A0A9W5X1K7-F1
#
_cell.length_a   1.000
_cell.length_b   1.000
_cell.length_c   1.000
_cell.angle_alpha   90.00
_cell.angle_beta   90.00
_cell.angle_gamma   90.00
#
_symmetry.space_group_name_H-M   'P 1'
#
loop_
_entity.id
_entity.type
_entity.pdbx_description
1 polymer ?
#
loop_
_entity_poly.entity_id
_entity_poly.type
_entity_poly.pdbx_seq_one_letter_code
_entity_poly.pdbx_strand_id
1 'polypeptide(L)'
;MKRLIIGAAAAAVGLGSALGFAAPAVADPDTAFTNELNTYGIYGQKDYNAWIGKITCKRIATGVDANAFEAADFVHNQLENDSTTEQAWQFLAAGLRTYCPDRLPILDQARQ
;
A
#
# COMPACT_ATOMS: atom_id res chain seq x y z
N MET A 1 11.47 53.00 59.04
CA MET A 1 11.81 51.63 59.50
C MET A 1 10.57 50.77 59.50
N LYS A 2 10.39 49.90 58.50
CA LYS A 2 9.82 48.56 58.66
C LYS A 2 10.08 47.77 57.38
N ARG A 3 10.52 46.53 57.61
CA ARG A 3 11.16 45.61 56.69
C ARG A 3 10.19 44.47 56.42
N LEU A 4 10.30 43.89 55.22
CA LEU A 4 9.82 42.55 54.80
C LEU A 4 8.30 42.52 54.51
N ILE A 5 7.78 41.77 53.55
CA ILE A 5 8.07 40.37 53.22
C ILE A 5 7.84 40.13 51.71
N ILE A 6 8.76 39.38 51.12
CA ILE A 6 8.74 38.81 49.76
C ILE A 6 7.61 37.77 49.69
N GLY A 7 6.62 37.99 48.82
CA GLY A 7 5.58 37.01 48.50
C GLY A 7 5.75 36.52 47.06
N ALA A 8 6.39 35.37 46.88
CA ALA A 8 6.45 34.67 45.60
C ALA A 8 5.06 34.09 45.28
N ALA A 9 4.31 34.73 44.39
CA ALA A 9 3.16 34.12 43.74
C ALA A 9 3.65 33.47 42.44
N ALA A 10 3.87 32.17 42.51
CA ALA A 10 4.28 31.34 41.39
C ALA A 10 3.25 31.45 40.24
N ALA A 11 3.76 31.72 39.04
CA ALA A 11 2.99 31.72 37.81
C ALA A 11 2.47 30.30 37.53
N ALA A 12 1.18 30.06 37.76
CA ALA A 12 0.48 28.89 37.22
C ALA A 12 0.22 29.14 35.72
N VAL A 13 1.25 28.93 34.89
CA VAL A 13 1.05 28.78 33.45
C VAL A 13 0.32 27.46 33.26
N GLY A 14 -1.00 27.54 33.08
CA GLY A 14 -1.83 26.41 32.74
C GLY A 14 -1.31 25.78 31.46
N LEU A 15 -0.74 24.57 31.57
CA LEU A 15 -0.44 23.68 30.47
C LEU A 15 -1.78 23.18 29.92
N GLY A 16 -2.44 24.02 29.11
CA GLY A 16 -3.58 23.64 28.30
C GLY A 16 -3.12 22.63 27.26
N SER A 17 -3.45 21.38 27.52
CA SER A 17 -3.22 20.19 26.71
C SER A 17 -3.48 20.41 25.22
N ALA A 18 -2.43 20.66 24.45
CA ALA A 18 -2.42 20.45 23.00
C ALA A 18 -2.32 18.95 22.70
N LEU A 19 -3.33 18.18 23.08
CA LEU A 19 -3.49 16.82 22.59
C LEU A 19 -4.01 16.92 21.15
N GLY A 20 -3.11 17.18 20.22
CA GLY A 20 -3.39 16.98 18.80
C GLY A 20 -3.75 15.51 18.60
N PHE A 21 -4.93 15.24 18.04
CA PHE A 21 -5.30 13.89 17.63
C PHE A 21 -4.25 13.39 16.63
N ALA A 22 -3.52 12.33 16.99
CA ALA A 22 -2.68 11.64 16.02
C ALA A 22 -3.59 11.12 14.90
N ALA A 23 -3.24 11.39 13.65
CA ALA A 23 -3.93 10.78 12.52
C ALA A 23 -3.85 9.25 12.66
N PRO A 24 -4.92 8.51 12.36
CA PRO A 24 -4.90 7.06 12.43
C PRO A 24 -3.77 6.53 11.55
N ALA A 25 -2.99 5.59 12.09
CA ALA A 25 -1.95 4.92 11.33
C ALA A 25 -2.62 4.15 10.17
N VAL A 26 -2.39 4.61 8.94
CA VAL A 26 -2.81 3.89 7.74
C VAL A 26 -1.83 2.73 7.55
N ALA A 27 -2.35 1.51 7.38
CA ALA A 27 -1.51 0.35 7.12
C ALA A 27 -0.69 0.57 5.85
N ASP A 28 0.58 0.14 5.88
CA ASP A 28 1.43 0.09 4.70
C ASP A 28 0.68 -0.64 3.56
N PRO A 29 0.49 -0.01 2.39
CA PRO A 29 -0.21 -0.63 1.25
C PRO A 29 0.35 -2.00 0.90
N ASP A 30 1.66 -2.22 1.06
CA ASP A 30 2.30 -3.50 0.77
C ASP A 30 1.84 -4.62 1.74
N THR A 31 1.53 -4.26 2.99
CA THR A 31 0.95 -5.17 3.98
C THR A 31 -0.49 -5.51 3.65
N ALA A 32 -1.31 -4.51 3.28
CA ALA A 32 -2.69 -4.74 2.87
C ALA A 32 -2.76 -5.62 1.60
N PHE A 33 -1.90 -5.33 0.62
CA PHE A 33 -1.77 -6.09 -0.60
C PHE A 33 -1.40 -7.54 -0.34
N THR A 34 -0.39 -7.79 0.50
CA THR A 34 0.01 -9.16 0.84
C THR A 34 -1.10 -9.93 1.57
N ASN A 35 -1.84 -9.25 2.46
CA ASN A 35 -2.98 -9.87 3.12
C ASN A 35 -4.09 -10.25 2.14
N GLU A 36 -4.37 -9.41 1.13
CA GLU A 36 -5.31 -9.70 0.05
C GLU A 36 -4.84 -10.90 -0.78
N LEU A 37 -3.56 -10.94 -1.19
CA LEU A 37 -2.99 -12.06 -1.94
C LEU A 37 -3.11 -13.40 -1.20
N ASN A 38 -2.92 -13.40 0.11
CA ASN A 38 -3.10 -14.60 0.93
C ASN A 38 -4.55 -15.15 0.85
N THR A 39 -5.56 -14.29 0.63
CA THR A 39 -6.96 -14.75 0.43
C THR A 39 -7.17 -15.46 -0.91
N TYR A 40 -6.31 -15.20 -1.88
CA TYR A 40 -6.26 -15.88 -3.18
C TYR A 40 -5.40 -17.16 -3.15
N GLY A 41 -4.85 -17.50 -1.98
CA GLY A 41 -3.89 -18.59 -1.84
C GLY A 41 -2.53 -18.29 -2.48
N ILE A 42 -2.20 -17.01 -2.70
CA ILE A 42 -0.93 -16.58 -3.25
C ILE A 42 -0.03 -16.19 -2.08
N TYR A 43 0.96 -17.03 -1.81
CA TYR A 43 1.90 -16.83 -0.70
C TYR A 43 3.25 -16.37 -1.24
N GLY A 44 3.95 -15.55 -0.46
CA GLY A 44 5.26 -15.02 -0.85
C GLY A 44 5.76 -13.97 0.13
N GLN A 45 6.99 -13.51 -0.07
CA GLN A 45 7.54 -12.42 0.75
C GLN A 45 6.83 -11.11 0.42
N LYS A 46 6.35 -10.39 1.44
CA LYS A 46 5.64 -9.10 1.32
C LYS A 46 6.27 -8.16 0.31
N ASP A 47 7.56 -7.87 0.49
CA ASP A 47 8.26 -6.88 -0.32
C ASP A 47 8.52 -7.37 -1.75
N TYR A 48 8.63 -8.68 -1.97
CA TYR A 48 8.77 -9.27 -3.30
C TYR A 48 7.44 -9.18 -4.07
N ASN A 49 6.33 -9.53 -3.43
CA ASN A 49 4.99 -9.38 -4.03
C ASN A 49 4.71 -7.90 -4.34
N ALA A 50 4.99 -6.99 -3.40
CA ALA A 50 4.86 -5.56 -3.65
C ALA A 50 5.74 -5.08 -4.81
N TRP A 51 6.96 -5.60 -4.94
CA TRP A 51 7.84 -5.30 -6.07
C TRP A 51 7.24 -5.78 -7.40
N ILE A 52 6.70 -7.01 -7.48
CA ILE A 52 6.02 -7.54 -8.67
C ILE A 52 4.85 -6.63 -9.07
N GLY A 53 4.02 -6.20 -8.10
CA GLY A 53 2.91 -5.28 -8.37
C GLY A 53 3.38 -3.93 -8.95
N LYS A 54 4.40 -3.32 -8.33
CA LYS A 54 4.96 -2.03 -8.77
C LYS A 54 5.66 -2.13 -10.12
N ILE A 55 6.42 -3.20 -10.39
CA ILE A 55 7.10 -3.38 -11.69
C ILE A 55 6.10 -3.67 -12.80
N THR A 56 5.02 -4.41 -12.54
CA THR A 56 3.92 -4.62 -13.50
C THR A 56 3.31 -3.28 -13.92
N CYS A 57 2.99 -2.41 -12.95
CA CYS A 57 2.52 -1.05 -13.23
C CYS A 57 3.49 -0.26 -14.13
N LYS A 58 4.80 -0.34 -13.85
CA LYS A 58 5.82 0.32 -14.67
C LYS A 58 5.86 -0.25 -16.09
N ARG A 59 5.83 -1.58 -16.23
CA ARG A 59 5.87 -2.27 -17.53
C ARG A 59 4.70 -1.85 -18.41
N ILE A 60 3.48 -1.80 -17.86
CA ILE A 60 2.30 -1.30 -18.55
C ILE A 60 2.48 0.18 -18.94
N ALA A 61 2.92 1.03 -17.99
CA ALA A 61 3.08 2.45 -18.25
C ALA A 61 4.14 2.77 -19.32
N THR A 62 5.15 1.91 -19.49
CA THR A 62 6.19 2.05 -20.52
C THR A 62 5.90 1.25 -21.79
N GLY A 63 4.75 0.56 -21.88
CA GLY A 63 4.40 -0.26 -23.05
C GLY A 63 5.26 -1.52 -23.23
N VAL A 64 5.95 -1.97 -22.17
CA VAL A 64 6.63 -3.28 -22.15
C VAL A 64 5.62 -4.41 -22.12
N ASP A 65 4.54 -4.22 -21.35
CA ASP A 65 3.33 -5.03 -21.45
C ASP A 65 2.29 -4.16 -22.19
N ALA A 66 1.92 -4.56 -23.40
CA ALA A 66 1.01 -3.78 -24.25
C ALA A 66 -0.46 -3.91 -23.84
N ASN A 67 -0.80 -4.98 -23.13
CA ASN A 67 -2.16 -5.32 -22.71
C ASN A 67 -2.14 -6.12 -21.40
N ALA A 68 -3.33 -6.42 -20.87
CA ALA A 68 -3.45 -7.15 -19.62
C ALA A 68 -3.01 -8.62 -19.71
N PHE A 69 -3.06 -9.25 -20.88
CA PHE A 69 -2.60 -10.64 -21.05
C PHE A 69 -1.09 -10.74 -20.88
N GLU A 70 -0.34 -9.83 -21.49
CA GLU A 70 1.12 -9.77 -21.33
C GLU A 70 1.53 -9.44 -19.89
N ALA A 71 0.81 -8.52 -19.24
CA ALA A 71 1.02 -8.21 -17.83
C ALA A 71 0.71 -9.42 -16.91
N ALA A 72 -0.36 -10.16 -17.21
CA ALA A 72 -0.74 -11.36 -16.46
C ALA A 72 0.28 -12.49 -16.67
N ASP A 73 0.81 -12.66 -17.87
CA ASP A 73 1.88 -13.62 -18.17
C ASP A 73 3.16 -13.28 -17.42
N PHE A 74 3.56 -11.99 -17.42
CA PHE A 74 4.68 -11.54 -16.59
C PHE A 74 4.47 -11.88 -15.12
N VAL A 75 3.31 -11.52 -14.55
CA VAL A 75 2.97 -11.81 -13.15
C VAL A 75 3.04 -13.32 -12.88
N HIS A 76 2.42 -14.14 -13.73
CA HIS A 76 2.42 -15.60 -13.59
C HIS A 76 3.85 -16.16 -13.53
N ASN A 77 4.73 -15.67 -14.41
CA ASN A 77 6.14 -16.05 -14.46
C ASN A 77 6.96 -15.60 -13.23
N GLN A 78 6.42 -14.74 -12.35
CA GLN A 78 7.06 -14.35 -11.10
C GLN A 78 6.54 -15.12 -9.87
N LEU A 79 5.38 -15.77 -9.98
CA LEU A 79 4.78 -16.52 -8.88
C LEU A 79 5.45 -17.91 -8.74
N GLU A 80 5.11 -18.62 -7.66
CA GLU A 80 5.55 -20.00 -7.46
C GLU A 80 5.06 -20.91 -8.60
N ASN A 81 5.84 -21.94 -8.95
CA ASN A 81 5.63 -22.77 -10.16
C ASN A 81 4.27 -23.49 -10.24
N ASP A 82 3.58 -23.65 -9.12
CA ASP A 82 2.25 -24.28 -9.02
C ASP A 82 1.10 -23.27 -8.99
N SER A 83 1.40 -21.97 -9.11
CA SER A 83 0.41 -20.92 -9.21
C SER A 83 -0.44 -21.10 -10.46
N THR A 84 -1.72 -20.79 -10.34
CA THR A 84 -2.67 -20.91 -11.45
C THR A 84 -2.73 -19.64 -12.30
N THR A 85 -3.24 -19.76 -13.52
CA THR A 85 -3.57 -18.58 -14.35
C THR A 85 -4.55 -17.66 -13.64
N GLU A 86 -5.56 -18.20 -12.96
CA GLU A 86 -6.53 -17.44 -12.17
C GLU A 86 -5.82 -16.61 -11.08
N GLN A 87 -4.89 -17.20 -10.34
CA GLN A 87 -4.12 -16.50 -9.32
C GLN A 87 -3.26 -15.37 -9.92
N ALA A 88 -2.67 -15.55 -11.10
CA ALA A 88 -1.94 -14.48 -11.77
C ALA A 88 -2.85 -13.30 -12.13
N TRP A 89 -4.08 -13.55 -12.60
CA TRP A 89 -5.06 -12.51 -12.87
C TRP A 89 -5.56 -11.82 -11.60
N GLN A 90 -5.80 -12.58 -10.53
CA GLN A 90 -6.16 -12.02 -9.23
C GLN A 90 -5.06 -11.12 -8.66
N PHE A 91 -3.81 -11.57 -8.76
CA PHE A 91 -2.64 -10.78 -8.42
C PHE A 91 -2.57 -9.50 -9.25
N LEU A 92 -2.67 -9.61 -10.58
CA LEU A 92 -2.63 -8.45 -11.48
C LEU A 92 -3.70 -7.43 -11.09
N ALA A 93 -4.95 -7.89 -10.89
CA ALA A 93 -6.04 -7.01 -10.53
C ALA A 93 -5.81 -6.31 -9.18
N ALA A 94 -5.32 -7.02 -8.17
CA ALA A 94 -4.98 -6.44 -6.87
C ALA A 94 -3.78 -5.46 -6.96
N GLY A 95 -2.78 -5.77 -7.78
CA GLY A 95 -1.63 -4.92 -8.02
C GLY A 95 -2.01 -3.61 -8.70
N LEU A 96 -2.87 -3.67 -9.73
CA LEU A 96 -3.40 -2.48 -10.41
C LEU A 96 -4.20 -1.62 -9.44
N ARG A 97 -5.10 -2.20 -8.63
CA ARG A 97 -5.87 -1.45 -7.62
C ARG A 97 -4.98 -0.74 -6.61
N THR A 98 -3.93 -1.41 -6.15
CA THR A 98 -3.05 -0.91 -5.08
C THR A 98 -2.06 0.13 -5.58
N TYR A 99 -1.42 -0.10 -6.75
CA TYR A 99 -0.23 0.65 -7.15
C TYR A 99 -0.40 1.53 -8.41
N CYS A 100 -1.37 1.24 -9.28
CA CYS A 100 -1.64 2.06 -10.47
C CYS A 100 -3.12 1.99 -10.87
N PRO A 101 -4.04 2.54 -10.04
CA PRO A 101 -5.48 2.43 -10.27
C PRO A 101 -5.93 3.10 -11.58
N ASP A 102 -5.16 4.05 -12.10
CA ASP A 102 -5.36 4.67 -13.41
C ASP A 102 -5.14 3.70 -14.59
N ARG A 103 -4.52 2.53 -14.35
CA ARG A 103 -4.34 1.46 -15.34
C ARG A 103 -5.35 0.33 -15.22
N LEU A 104 -6.23 0.32 -14.21
CA LEU A 104 -7.29 -0.69 -14.06
C LEU A 104 -8.14 -0.96 -15.31
N PRO A 105 -8.50 0.05 -16.15
CA PRO A 105 -9.31 -0.18 -17.34
C PRO A 105 -8.70 -1.16 -18.36
N ILE A 106 -7.40 -1.48 -18.26
CA ILE A 106 -6.76 -2.50 -19.10
C ILE A 106 -7.39 -3.88 -18.90
N LEU A 107 -8.00 -4.15 -17.73
CA LEU A 107 -8.70 -5.40 -17.45
C LEU A 107 -10.05 -5.51 -18.16
N ASP A 108 -10.68 -4.39 -18.52
CA ASP A 108 -11.92 -4.41 -19.31
C ASP A 108 -11.66 -4.89 -20.75
N GLN A 109 -10.47 -4.59 -21.27
CA GLN A 109 -10.04 -4.99 -22.61
C GLN A 109 -9.82 -6.50 -22.72
N ALA A 110 -9.51 -7.18 -21.62
CA ALA A 110 -9.30 -8.63 -21.58
C ALA A 110 -10.59 -9.45 -21.42
N ARG A 111 -11.75 -8.80 -21.21
CA ARG A 111 -13.06 -9.45 -21.06
C ARG A 111 -13.85 -9.57 -22.38
N GLN A 112 -13.29 -9.08 -23.48
CA GLN A 112 -13.90 -9.02 -24.82
C GLN A 112 -13.26 -10.04 -25.74
#